data_AF-A0A817EXH6-F1
#
_entry.id   AF-A0A817EXH6-F1
#
_cell.length_a   1.000
_cell.length_b   1.000
_cell.length_c   1.000
_cell.angle_alpha   90.00
_cell.angle_beta   90.00
_cell.angle_gamma   90.00
#
_symmetry.space_group_name_H-M   'P 1'
#
loop_
_entity.id
_entity.type
_entity.pdbx_description
1 polymer ?
#
loop_
_entity_poly.entity_id
_entity_poly.type
_entity_poly.pdbx_seq_one_letter_code
_entity_poly.pdbx_strand_id
1 'polypeptide(L)'
;MIKGIARDKRYFQNFGSSGSQMNEHAGTVLVTKNPCLHPGDIRKLKAVYVPKLQSCIRDGIVFSSNGHRPSFNEMTGADLGGYQYWAYWDDEFQIEEVVKPLFYSLAKKNLDTAPGIIANTHSVIADKHSDGTLSKECEECALLFARAIDARKTGENINLTSIMRLIGKYCQIYPEWMMKFGTPKMDPPSMSINEILHRKAQDA
;
A
#
# COMPACT_ATOMS: atom_id res chain seq x y z
N MET A 1 9.93 10.14 -13.12
CA MET A 1 9.72 11.61 -13.16
C MET A 1 8.21 11.82 -12.97
N ILE A 2 7.66 12.84 -12.28
CA ILE A 2 6.19 12.98 -12.00
C ILE A 2 5.77 14.46 -11.79
N LYS A 3 4.64 14.94 -12.35
CA LYS A 3 4.01 16.28 -12.11
C LYS A 3 2.47 16.36 -12.44
N GLY A 4 1.74 17.46 -12.08
CA GLY A 4 0.39 17.94 -12.56
C GLY A 4 -0.98 17.45 -12.01
N ILE A 5 -1.79 18.38 -11.44
CA ILE A 5 -3.02 18.24 -10.58
C ILE A 5 -4.38 18.03 -11.31
N ALA A 6 -5.33 17.31 -10.70
CA ALA A 6 -6.77 17.45 -11.03
C ALA A 6 -7.73 17.53 -9.81
N ARG A 7 -8.95 18.04 -10.04
CA ARG A 7 -9.99 18.39 -9.02
C ARG A 7 -10.74 17.13 -8.52
N ASP A 8 -11.39 17.11 -7.35
CA ASP A 8 -12.35 16.06 -6.93
C ASP A 8 -11.93 14.58 -7.12
N LYS A 9 -10.90 14.09 -6.41
CA LYS A 9 -10.34 12.72 -6.55
C LYS A 9 -9.85 12.37 -7.98
N ARG A 10 -9.40 13.35 -8.75
CA ARG A 10 -8.90 13.13 -10.11
C ARG A 10 -7.37 13.11 -10.20
N TYR A 11 -6.85 12.32 -11.15
CA TYR A 11 -5.43 12.11 -11.47
C TYR A 11 -5.14 12.47 -12.93
N PHE A 12 -3.87 12.67 -13.27
CA PHE A 12 -3.37 13.02 -14.60
C PHE A 12 -2.05 12.29 -14.88
N GLN A 13 -1.85 11.83 -16.12
CA GLN A 13 -0.62 11.22 -16.65
C GLN A 13 -0.19 11.93 -17.95
N ASN A 14 1.11 11.91 -18.28
CA ASN A 14 1.62 12.45 -19.54
C ASN A 14 2.85 11.66 -19.97
N PHE A 15 2.85 11.14 -21.21
CA PHE A 15 3.94 10.36 -21.79
C PHE A 15 4.71 11.14 -22.86
N GLY A 16 6.01 10.88 -22.97
CA GLY A 16 6.84 11.21 -24.14
C GLY A 16 8.24 10.58 -23.96
N SER A 17 8.92 10.10 -24.99
CA SER A 17 8.88 10.57 -26.39
C SER A 17 9.29 9.50 -27.41
N SER A 18 8.45 9.25 -28.42
CA SER A 18 8.80 9.10 -29.86
C SER A 18 7.67 8.43 -30.64
N GLY A 19 7.12 9.11 -31.66
CA GLY A 19 6.31 8.52 -32.75
C GLY A 19 4.93 7.91 -32.44
N SER A 20 4.67 7.42 -31.23
CA SER A 20 3.41 6.79 -30.84
C SER A 20 2.38 7.82 -30.31
N GLN A 21 1.10 7.54 -30.54
CA GLN A 21 -0.01 8.43 -30.19
C GLN A 21 -0.05 8.75 -28.69
N MET A 22 -0.49 9.97 -28.33
CA MET A 22 -0.82 10.31 -26.95
C MET A 22 -2.02 9.47 -26.50
N ASN A 23 -1.78 8.48 -25.63
CA ASN A 23 -2.86 7.77 -24.96
C ASN A 23 -3.43 8.64 -23.83
N GLU A 24 -4.46 9.41 -24.17
CA GLU A 24 -5.21 10.27 -23.24
C GLU A 24 -6.13 9.42 -22.33
N HIS A 25 -5.57 8.85 -21.26
CA HIS A 25 -6.37 8.07 -20.31
C HIS A 25 -7.25 8.97 -19.42
N ALA A 26 -8.51 9.11 -19.82
CA ALA A 26 -9.60 9.60 -18.97
C ALA A 26 -10.52 8.43 -18.60
N GLY A 27 -10.69 8.14 -17.31
CA GLY A 27 -11.36 6.91 -16.88
C GLY A 27 -11.16 6.59 -15.40
N THR A 28 -11.46 5.36 -15.01
CA THR A 28 -11.11 4.83 -13.68
C THR A 28 -9.62 4.55 -13.62
N VAL A 29 -8.98 4.83 -12.48
CA VAL A 29 -7.61 4.40 -12.19
C VAL A 29 -7.57 3.80 -10.78
N LEU A 30 -6.78 2.76 -10.59
CA LEU A 30 -6.35 2.27 -9.28
C LEU A 30 -4.99 2.87 -8.97
N VAL A 31 -4.83 3.50 -7.81
CA VAL A 31 -3.56 4.05 -7.34
C VAL A 31 -3.24 3.50 -5.95
N THR A 32 -2.02 3.05 -5.73
CA THR A 32 -1.50 2.68 -4.40
C THR A 32 -0.05 3.13 -4.26
N LYS A 33 0.53 2.97 -3.07
CA LYS A 33 1.97 3.07 -2.83
C LYS A 33 2.49 1.84 -2.12
N ASN A 34 3.78 1.58 -2.25
CA ASN A 34 4.43 0.50 -1.52
C ASN A 34 5.12 1.00 -0.22
N PRO A 35 5.13 0.18 0.85
CA PRO A 35 4.29 -0.99 1.06
C PRO A 35 2.82 -0.61 1.28
N CYS A 36 1.91 -1.44 0.77
CA CYS A 36 0.47 -1.38 0.97
C CYS A 36 0.10 -2.52 1.93
N LEU A 37 -0.43 -2.20 3.13
CA LEU A 37 -0.78 -3.21 4.14
C LEU A 37 -2.29 -3.38 4.25
N HIS A 38 -3.05 -2.28 4.20
CA HIS A 38 -4.51 -2.31 4.32
C HIS A 38 -5.17 -2.13 2.93
N PRO A 39 -6.24 -2.87 2.57
CA PRO A 39 -6.89 -2.72 1.26
C PRO A 39 -7.35 -1.29 0.93
N GLY A 40 -7.72 -0.51 1.94
CA GLY A 40 -8.07 0.91 1.79
C GLY A 40 -6.92 1.81 1.32
N ASP A 41 -5.66 1.36 1.37
CA ASP A 41 -4.50 2.03 0.76
C ASP A 41 -4.53 1.94 -0.78
N ILE A 42 -5.37 1.09 -1.37
CA ILE A 42 -5.64 1.08 -2.83
C ILE A 42 -6.82 2.02 -3.09
N ARG A 43 -6.60 3.04 -3.92
CA ARG A 43 -7.57 4.10 -4.18
C ARG A 43 -8.11 4.00 -5.61
N LYS A 44 -9.42 3.77 -5.73
CA LYS A 44 -10.17 3.93 -6.99
C LYS A 44 -10.44 5.43 -7.21
N LEU A 45 -9.72 6.03 -8.16
CA LEU A 45 -9.75 7.45 -8.50
C LEU A 45 -10.22 7.63 -9.96
N LYS A 46 -10.47 8.87 -10.39
CA LYS A 46 -10.89 9.18 -11.77
C LYS A 46 -9.80 9.96 -12.54
N ALA A 47 -9.09 9.34 -13.47
CA ALA A 47 -8.20 10.05 -14.36
C ALA A 47 -8.98 11.12 -15.17
N VAL A 48 -8.48 12.36 -15.22
CA VAL A 48 -8.95 13.36 -16.19
C VAL A 48 -7.79 14.16 -16.78
N TYR A 49 -8.01 14.59 -18.01
CA TYR A 49 -7.13 15.50 -18.70
C TYR A 49 -7.33 16.96 -18.24
N VAL A 50 -6.23 17.70 -18.10
CA VAL A 50 -6.22 19.14 -17.76
C VAL A 50 -5.19 19.86 -18.65
N PRO A 51 -5.62 20.52 -19.75
CA PRO A 51 -4.71 21.09 -20.75
C PRO A 51 -3.67 22.06 -20.18
N LYS A 52 -4.06 22.88 -19.20
CA LYS A 52 -3.19 23.90 -18.56
C LYS A 52 -1.94 23.30 -17.87
N LEU A 53 -1.91 22.00 -17.63
CA LEU A 53 -0.81 21.33 -16.96
C LEU A 53 0.13 20.65 -17.94
N GLN A 54 -0.34 20.17 -19.09
CA GLN A 54 0.44 19.42 -20.08
C GLN A 54 1.83 20.03 -20.40
N SER A 55 1.95 21.36 -20.41
CA SER A 55 3.20 22.09 -20.70
C SER A 55 4.19 22.15 -19.53
N CYS A 56 3.73 22.19 -18.28
CA CYS A 56 4.58 22.38 -17.09
C CYS A 56 5.03 21.06 -16.44
N ILE A 57 4.49 19.94 -16.93
CA ILE A 57 4.31 18.69 -16.21
C ILE A 57 4.62 17.50 -17.13
N ARG A 58 5.42 16.52 -16.68
CA ARG A 58 5.62 15.24 -17.38
C ARG A 58 5.67 14.05 -16.42
N ASP A 59 5.31 12.88 -16.96
CA ASP A 59 5.41 11.54 -16.37
C ASP A 59 4.61 11.34 -15.06
N GLY A 60 3.56 12.14 -14.85
CA GLY A 60 2.92 12.40 -13.55
C GLY A 60 1.92 11.41 -12.94
N ILE A 61 1.78 11.55 -11.62
CA ILE A 61 0.52 11.54 -10.88
C ILE A 61 0.48 12.83 -10.06
N VAL A 62 -0.62 13.60 -10.07
CA VAL A 62 -0.93 14.48 -8.91
C VAL A 62 -2.40 14.46 -8.55
N PHE A 63 -2.59 14.50 -7.24
CA PHE A 63 -3.86 14.44 -6.55
C PHE A 63 -4.49 15.83 -6.37
N SER A 64 -5.78 15.86 -6.07
CA SER A 64 -6.44 17.11 -5.74
C SER A 64 -5.94 17.74 -4.46
N SER A 65 -5.84 19.07 -4.45
CA SER A 65 -5.77 19.89 -3.23
C SER A 65 -7.15 20.15 -2.61
N ASN A 66 -8.24 19.68 -3.23
CA ASN A 66 -9.60 19.85 -2.75
C ASN A 66 -10.11 18.59 -2.04
N GLY A 67 -11.02 18.77 -1.09
CA GLY A 67 -11.58 17.71 -0.24
C GLY A 67 -11.03 17.77 1.19
N HIS A 68 -11.58 16.92 2.07
CA HIS A 68 -11.24 16.95 3.50
C HIS A 68 -9.90 16.25 3.82
N ARG A 69 -9.54 15.19 3.07
CA ARG A 69 -8.29 14.46 3.19
C ARG A 69 -7.69 14.24 1.78
N PRO A 70 -6.43 14.62 1.53
CA PRO A 70 -5.81 14.40 0.22
C PRO A 70 -5.65 12.91 -0.07
N SER A 71 -5.92 12.47 -1.31
CA SER A 71 -5.87 11.06 -1.69
C SER A 71 -4.49 10.41 -1.56
N PHE A 72 -3.39 11.18 -1.59
CA PHE A 72 -2.07 10.64 -1.25
C PHE A 72 -2.00 10.18 0.21
N ASN A 73 -2.53 10.97 1.13
CA ASN A 73 -2.51 10.68 2.56
C ASN A 73 -3.49 9.55 2.96
N GLU A 74 -4.48 9.25 2.11
CA GLU A 74 -5.31 8.05 2.24
C GLU A 74 -4.49 6.74 2.10
N MET A 75 -3.32 6.79 1.46
CA MET A 75 -2.45 5.62 1.22
C MET A 75 -1.32 5.59 2.24
N THR A 76 -1.43 4.74 3.27
CA THR A 76 -0.46 4.54 4.36
C THR A 76 0.15 5.84 4.92
N GLY A 77 -0.67 6.90 5.03
CA GLY A 77 -0.29 8.17 5.66
C GLY A 77 0.65 9.07 4.86
N ALA A 78 0.82 8.86 3.54
CA ALA A 78 1.83 9.58 2.76
C ALA A 78 1.74 11.11 2.87
N ASP A 79 2.89 11.76 2.69
CA ASP A 79 3.06 13.20 2.53
C ASP A 79 3.58 13.54 1.11
N LEU A 80 4.01 14.78 0.87
CA LEU A 80 4.51 15.23 -0.43
C LEU A 80 6.04 15.07 -0.60
N GLY A 81 6.70 14.30 0.26
CA GLY A 81 8.15 14.04 0.31
C GLY A 81 8.71 13.14 -0.82
N GLY A 82 8.08 13.12 -2.00
CA GLY A 82 8.61 12.43 -3.18
C GLY A 82 8.28 10.94 -3.29
N TYR A 83 7.22 10.45 -2.64
CA TYR A 83 6.76 9.06 -2.81
C TYR A 83 6.46 8.72 -4.27
N GLN A 84 6.86 7.51 -4.68
CA GLN A 84 6.41 6.88 -5.92
C GLN A 84 5.09 6.13 -5.67
N TYR A 85 4.25 6.11 -6.69
CA TYR A 85 2.95 5.47 -6.68
C TYR A 85 2.86 4.49 -7.83
N TRP A 86 2.19 3.37 -7.60
CA TRP A 86 1.75 2.47 -8.65
C TRP A 86 0.38 2.93 -9.13
N ALA A 87 0.18 2.99 -10.44
CA ALA A 87 -1.09 3.33 -11.08
C ALA A 87 -1.42 2.28 -12.14
N TYR A 88 -2.71 1.95 -12.23
CA TYR A 88 -3.24 0.95 -13.15
C TYR A 88 -4.61 1.40 -13.66
N TRP A 89 -4.82 1.32 -14.97
CA TRP A 89 -5.94 1.94 -15.68
C TRP A 89 -6.50 1.05 -16.81
N ASP A 90 -6.14 -0.23 -16.80
CA ASP A 90 -6.66 -1.23 -17.73
C ASP A 90 -7.93 -1.89 -17.14
N ASP A 91 -8.72 -2.54 -17.98
CA ASP A 91 -10.00 -3.15 -17.60
C ASP A 91 -9.84 -4.57 -17.05
N GLU A 92 -8.70 -5.25 -17.24
CA GLU A 92 -8.49 -6.64 -16.79
C GLU A 92 -8.56 -6.82 -15.26
N PHE A 93 -8.10 -5.84 -14.47
CA PHE A 93 -8.09 -5.90 -13.00
C PHE A 93 -8.96 -4.80 -12.38
N GLN A 94 -10.21 -5.14 -12.11
CA GLN A 94 -11.17 -4.27 -11.42
C GLN A 94 -11.30 -4.63 -9.95
N ILE A 95 -11.31 -3.60 -9.09
CA ILE A 95 -11.70 -3.73 -7.69
C ILE A 95 -13.20 -3.42 -7.57
N GLU A 96 -13.96 -4.42 -7.11
CA GLU A 96 -15.41 -4.31 -6.84
C GLU A 96 -15.68 -3.46 -5.59
N GLU A 97 -15.09 -3.83 -4.45
CA GLU A 97 -15.29 -3.13 -3.17
C GLU A 97 -14.17 -2.14 -2.85
N VAL A 98 -14.52 -0.85 -2.71
CA VAL A 98 -13.57 0.20 -2.30
C VAL A 98 -13.58 0.35 -0.79
N VAL A 99 -12.63 -0.30 -0.13
CA VAL A 99 -12.42 -0.23 1.32
C VAL A 99 -12.03 1.21 1.74
N LYS A 100 -12.50 1.64 2.90
CA LYS A 100 -12.17 2.96 3.47
C LYS A 100 -10.70 2.98 3.93
N PRO A 101 -9.95 4.08 3.69
CA PRO A 101 -8.57 4.19 4.14
C PRO A 101 -8.53 4.37 5.66
N LEU A 102 -7.58 3.70 6.33
CA LEU A 102 -7.37 3.89 7.77
C LEU A 102 -6.94 5.33 8.06
N PHE A 103 -7.20 5.81 9.27
CA PHE A 103 -6.74 7.12 9.72
C PHE A 103 -5.34 6.99 10.35
N TYR A 104 -4.31 7.23 9.54
CA TYR A 104 -2.92 7.17 9.98
C TYR A 104 -2.55 8.46 10.73
N SER A 105 -2.54 8.38 12.07
CA SER A 105 -2.14 9.48 12.94
C SER A 105 -0.62 9.72 12.87
N LEU A 106 -0.20 10.98 12.81
CA LEU A 106 1.22 11.35 12.89
C LEU A 106 1.83 10.93 14.23
N ALA A 107 3.02 10.34 14.14
CA ALA A 107 3.85 9.82 15.22
C ALA A 107 4.51 10.96 16.06
N LYS A 108 4.82 10.78 17.36
CA LYS A 108 5.55 11.76 18.23
C LYS A 108 6.66 11.15 19.14
N LYS A 109 7.98 11.46 18.95
CA LYS A 109 9.23 11.19 19.79
C LYS A 109 9.39 9.91 20.67
N ASN A 110 10.48 9.13 20.75
CA ASN A 110 11.84 9.12 20.16
C ASN A 110 12.38 7.66 19.83
N LEU A 111 13.38 7.56 18.93
CA LEU A 111 13.93 6.41 18.16
C LEU A 111 13.89 4.98 18.78
N ASP A 112 12.99 4.11 18.29
CA ASP A 112 13.27 2.68 18.01
C ASP A 112 12.09 2.04 17.25
N THR A 113 12.30 1.63 15.99
CA THR A 113 11.20 1.08 15.17
C THR A 113 11.68 -0.02 14.23
N ALA A 114 10.97 -1.16 14.24
CA ALA A 114 11.23 -2.30 13.38
C ALA A 114 10.09 -2.51 12.34
N PRO A 115 9.92 -1.61 11.35
CA PRO A 115 8.84 -1.72 10.36
C PRO A 115 8.88 -3.04 9.59
N GLY A 116 10.06 -3.63 9.36
CA GLY A 116 10.19 -4.96 8.75
C GLY A 116 9.64 -6.10 9.63
N ILE A 117 9.75 -6.00 10.96
CA ILE A 117 9.13 -6.98 11.88
C ILE A 117 7.60 -6.83 11.84
N ILE A 118 7.09 -5.59 11.81
CA ILE A 118 5.66 -5.32 11.72
C ILE A 118 5.09 -5.84 10.39
N ALA A 119 5.73 -5.54 9.27
CA ALA A 119 5.32 -6.03 7.95
C ALA A 119 5.36 -7.56 7.82
N ASN A 120 6.41 -8.21 8.34
CA ASN A 120 6.48 -9.67 8.36
C ASN A 120 5.39 -10.30 9.24
N THR A 121 5.08 -9.68 10.39
CA THR A 121 4.01 -10.15 11.29
C THR A 121 2.64 -9.97 10.64
N HIS A 122 2.41 -8.83 9.99
CA HIS A 122 1.22 -8.58 9.16
C HIS A 122 1.02 -9.66 8.09
N SER A 123 2.06 -10.01 7.34
CA SER A 123 1.98 -11.06 6.31
C SER A 123 1.59 -12.44 6.87
N VAL A 124 2.11 -12.83 8.04
CA VAL A 124 1.73 -14.10 8.70
C VAL A 124 0.26 -14.06 9.16
N ILE A 125 -0.21 -12.94 9.68
CA ILE A 125 -1.59 -12.79 10.16
C ILE A 125 -2.56 -12.79 8.97
N ALA A 126 -2.26 -12.01 7.93
CA ALA A 126 -3.07 -11.92 6.71
C ALA A 126 -3.19 -13.26 5.97
N ASP A 127 -2.19 -14.13 6.08
CA ASP A 127 -2.21 -15.47 5.50
C ASP A 127 -3.09 -16.45 6.29
N LYS A 128 -3.11 -16.30 7.63
CA LYS A 128 -3.80 -17.22 8.56
C LYS A 128 -5.23 -16.83 8.91
N HIS A 129 -5.59 -15.56 8.80
CA HIS A 129 -6.91 -15.06 9.20
C HIS A 129 -7.91 -15.18 8.04
N SER A 130 -9.15 -15.59 8.32
CA SER A 130 -10.23 -15.67 7.31
C SER A 130 -10.44 -14.36 6.56
N ASP A 131 -10.42 -13.26 7.33
CA ASP A 131 -10.62 -11.89 6.84
C ASP A 131 -9.34 -11.29 6.24
N GLY A 132 -8.24 -12.04 6.23
CA GLY A 132 -6.93 -11.62 5.73
C GLY A 132 -6.47 -10.27 6.26
N THR A 133 -6.18 -9.35 5.34
CA THR A 133 -5.71 -7.98 5.62
C THR A 133 -6.78 -7.03 6.19
N LEU A 134 -8.04 -7.46 6.24
CA LEU A 134 -9.14 -6.76 6.93
C LEU A 134 -9.32 -7.22 8.39
N SER A 135 -8.53 -8.20 8.86
CA SER A 135 -8.53 -8.60 10.27
C SER A 135 -8.07 -7.45 11.17
N LYS A 136 -8.62 -7.37 12.39
CA LYS A 136 -8.28 -6.31 13.36
C LYS A 136 -6.79 -6.30 13.70
N GLU A 137 -6.17 -7.48 13.76
CA GLU A 137 -4.73 -7.61 13.97
C GLU A 137 -3.90 -7.14 12.76
N CYS A 138 -4.41 -7.26 11.52
CA CYS A 138 -3.80 -6.62 10.34
C CYS A 138 -3.96 -5.11 10.35
N GLU A 139 -5.14 -4.57 10.70
CA GLU A 139 -5.35 -3.12 10.89
C GLU A 139 -4.41 -2.55 11.97
N GLU A 140 -4.26 -3.24 13.10
CA GLU A 140 -3.31 -2.88 14.17
C GLU A 140 -1.87 -2.83 13.64
N CYS A 141 -1.45 -3.83 12.85
CA CYS A 141 -0.14 -3.82 12.21
C CYS A 141 -0.01 -2.68 11.18
N ALA A 142 -1.03 -2.39 10.36
CA ALA A 142 -0.99 -1.32 9.35
C ALA A 142 -0.85 0.07 9.99
N LEU A 143 -1.61 0.34 11.06
CA LEU A 143 -1.50 1.57 11.85
C LEU A 143 -0.12 1.69 12.52
N LEU A 144 0.39 0.60 13.11
CA LEU A 144 1.69 0.58 13.76
C LEU A 144 2.84 0.75 12.74
N PHE A 145 2.70 0.19 11.54
CA PHE A 145 3.66 0.29 10.45
C PHE A 145 3.74 1.72 9.88
N ALA A 146 2.60 2.39 9.68
CA ALA A 146 2.57 3.78 9.25
C ALA A 146 3.30 4.69 10.26
N ARG A 147 2.99 4.52 11.56
CA ARG A 147 3.70 5.20 12.65
C ARG A 147 5.20 4.87 12.64
N ALA A 148 5.58 3.62 12.40
CA ALA A 148 6.98 3.18 12.38
C ALA A 148 7.81 3.82 11.25
N ILE A 149 7.20 4.11 10.09
CA ILE A 149 7.86 4.85 9.02
C ILE A 149 8.09 6.32 9.44
N ASP A 150 7.07 6.97 9.99
CA ASP A 150 7.13 8.39 10.34
C ASP A 150 7.88 8.69 11.64
N ALA A 151 8.04 7.71 12.53
CA ALA A 151 8.89 7.82 13.72
C ALA A 151 10.32 8.24 13.38
N ARG A 152 10.87 7.86 12.22
CA ARG A 152 12.21 8.34 11.80
C ARG A 152 12.24 9.85 11.48
N LYS A 153 11.09 10.48 11.20
CA LYS A 153 10.94 11.93 10.98
C LYS A 153 10.60 12.67 12.28
N THR A 154 9.69 12.12 13.08
CA THR A 154 9.10 12.79 14.27
C THR A 154 9.70 12.33 15.61
N GLY A 155 10.55 11.30 15.54
CA GLY A 155 11.16 10.55 16.62
C GLY A 155 10.41 9.28 17.06
N GLU A 156 9.06 9.25 17.11
CA GLU A 156 8.23 8.37 17.98
C GLU A 156 8.79 7.08 18.60
N ASN A 157 8.64 6.97 19.94
CA ASN A 157 8.84 5.71 20.64
C ASN A 157 7.57 4.87 20.47
N ILE A 158 7.68 3.81 19.67
CA ILE A 158 6.56 2.93 19.40
C ILE A 158 6.57 1.81 20.42
N ASN A 159 5.51 1.74 21.21
CA ASN A 159 5.30 0.62 22.13
C ASN A 159 5.15 -0.69 21.34
N LEU A 160 6.20 -1.49 21.32
CA LEU A 160 6.23 -2.78 20.63
C LEU A 160 5.49 -3.90 21.37
N THR A 161 4.94 -3.67 22.57
CA THR A 161 4.14 -4.70 23.30
C THR A 161 3.01 -5.27 22.45
N SER A 162 2.34 -4.42 21.66
CA SER A 162 1.33 -4.84 20.68
C SER A 162 1.90 -5.83 19.65
N ILE A 163 3.02 -5.50 18.99
CA ILE A 163 3.58 -6.40 17.97
C ILE A 163 4.20 -7.66 18.59
N MET A 164 4.80 -7.58 19.78
CA MET A 164 5.34 -8.75 20.49
C MET A 164 4.24 -9.72 20.91
N ARG A 165 3.07 -9.22 21.35
CA ARG A 165 1.86 -10.04 21.57
C ARG A 165 1.41 -10.74 20.29
N LEU A 166 1.38 -10.02 19.16
CA LEU A 166 0.98 -10.59 17.87
C LEU A 166 1.97 -11.65 17.37
N ILE A 167 3.28 -11.39 17.50
CA ILE A 167 4.34 -12.37 17.22
C ILE A 167 4.14 -13.62 18.09
N GLY A 168 3.91 -13.44 19.40
CA GLY A 168 3.66 -14.54 20.35
C GLY A 168 2.37 -15.33 20.10
N LYS A 169 1.39 -14.77 19.36
CA LYS A 169 0.11 -15.43 19.01
C LYS A 169 0.13 -16.10 17.63
N TYR A 170 0.87 -15.55 16.66
CA TYR A 170 0.76 -15.94 15.25
C TYR A 170 2.07 -16.44 14.59
N CYS A 171 3.24 -16.03 15.08
CA CYS A 171 4.53 -16.19 14.37
C CYS A 171 5.39 -17.38 14.86
N GLN A 172 4.76 -18.45 15.34
CA GLN A 172 5.40 -19.71 15.75
C GLN A 172 5.64 -20.65 14.56
N ILE A 173 4.76 -20.57 13.57
CA ILE A 173 4.70 -21.38 12.36
C ILE A 173 4.45 -20.42 11.19
N TYR A 174 5.12 -20.59 10.06
CA TYR A 174 5.06 -19.66 8.93
C TYR A 174 4.47 -20.30 7.66
N PRO A 175 3.80 -19.52 6.80
CA PRO A 175 3.53 -19.93 5.42
C PRO A 175 4.85 -20.21 4.70
N GLU A 176 4.86 -21.15 3.75
CA GLU A 176 6.07 -21.57 3.06
C GLU A 176 6.55 -20.51 2.06
N TRP A 177 5.62 -19.80 1.40
CA TRP A 177 5.94 -18.68 0.50
C TRP A 177 6.78 -17.56 1.14
N MET A 178 6.75 -17.43 2.48
CA MET A 178 7.59 -16.45 3.19
C MET A 178 9.07 -16.86 3.26
N MET A 179 9.42 -18.07 2.84
CA MET A 179 10.79 -18.58 2.71
C MET A 179 11.67 -18.39 3.97
N LYS A 180 11.09 -18.49 5.16
CA LYS A 180 11.83 -18.40 6.43
C LYS A 180 12.56 -19.69 6.76
N PHE A 181 13.83 -19.76 6.37
CA PHE A 181 14.75 -20.84 6.73
C PHE A 181 14.81 -21.07 8.24
N GLY A 182 14.87 -22.35 8.65
CA GLY A 182 15.02 -22.74 10.05
C GLY A 182 13.78 -22.52 10.94
N THR A 183 12.62 -22.14 10.37
CA THR A 183 11.36 -21.98 11.10
C THR A 183 10.35 -23.07 10.74
N PRO A 184 9.44 -23.47 11.65
CA PRO A 184 8.35 -24.40 11.34
C PRO A 184 7.44 -23.85 10.24
N LYS A 185 7.09 -24.70 9.28
CA LYS A 185 6.14 -24.39 8.18
C LYS A 185 4.73 -24.86 8.51
N MET A 186 3.73 -24.27 7.88
CA MET A 186 2.34 -24.71 8.01
C MET A 186 2.13 -26.05 7.31
N ASP A 187 1.48 -26.98 8.02
CA ASP A 187 1.05 -28.29 7.51
C ASP A 187 -0.41 -28.54 7.98
N PRO A 188 -1.40 -28.66 7.08
CA PRO A 188 -1.27 -28.53 5.62
C PRO A 188 -0.84 -27.12 5.18
N PRO A 189 -0.28 -26.96 3.95
CA PRO A 189 0.08 -25.66 3.41
C PRO A 189 -1.09 -24.69 3.36
N SER A 190 -0.78 -23.39 3.41
CA SER A 190 -1.79 -22.34 3.33
C SER A 190 -2.56 -22.35 1.99
N MET A 191 -3.80 -21.88 2.06
CA MET A 191 -4.68 -21.68 0.91
C MET A 191 -4.68 -20.21 0.43
N SER A 192 -3.79 -19.37 0.96
CA SER A 192 -3.64 -18.00 0.48
C SER A 192 -3.15 -17.94 -0.97
N ILE A 193 -3.44 -16.83 -1.66
CA ILE A 193 -3.00 -16.63 -3.04
C ILE A 193 -1.47 -16.66 -3.17
N ASN A 194 -0.74 -16.17 -2.15
CA ASN A 194 0.72 -16.20 -2.13
C ASN A 194 1.26 -17.63 -2.07
N GLU A 195 0.67 -18.50 -1.24
CA GLU A 195 1.06 -19.90 -1.13
C GLU A 195 0.68 -20.71 -2.38
N ILE A 196 -0.45 -20.40 -3.02
CA ILE A 196 -0.86 -21.01 -4.29
C ILE A 196 0.10 -20.61 -5.42
N LEU A 197 0.48 -19.33 -5.51
CA LEU A 197 1.41 -18.84 -6.52
C LEU A 197 2.85 -19.33 -6.28
N HIS A 198 3.28 -19.43 -5.02
CA HIS A 198 4.60 -19.95 -4.65
C HIS A 198 4.79 -21.38 -5.11
N ARG A 199 3.85 -22.28 -4.78
CA ARG A 199 3.91 -23.69 -5.19
C ARG A 199 3.88 -23.84 -6.71
N LYS A 200 2.97 -23.13 -7.40
CA LYS A 200 2.93 -23.08 -8.87
C LYS A 200 4.25 -22.62 -9.52
N ALA A 201 5.02 -21.76 -8.85
CA ALA A 201 6.33 -21.31 -9.32
C ALA A 201 7.49 -22.27 -8.99
N GLN A 202 7.26 -23.26 -8.12
CA GLN A 202 8.20 -24.37 -7.86
C GLN A 202 7.96 -25.55 -8.82
N ASP A 203 6.73 -25.71 -9.30
CA ASP A 203 6.31 -26.76 -10.24
C ASP A 203 6.59 -26.43 -11.73
N ALA A 204 7.19 -25.26 -12.03
CA ALA A 204 7.35 -24.68 -13.37
C ALA A 204 8.81 -24.62 -13.85
#